data_AF-M2QR73-F1
#
_entry.id   AF-M2QR73-F1
#
_cell.length_a   1.000
_cell.length_b   1.000
_cell.length_c   1.000
_cell.angle_alpha   90.00
_cell.angle_beta   90.00
_cell.angle_gamma   90.00
#
_symmetry.space_group_name_H-M   'P 1'
#
loop_
_entity.id
_entity.type
_entity.pdbx_description
1 polymer ?
#
loop_
_entity_poly.entity_id
_entity_poly.type
_entity_poly.pdbx_seq_one_letter_code
_entity_poly.pdbx_strand_id
1 'polypeptide(L)'
;DGTLTDSISAVEAAWGKVAQDIGQDPAYVIAATHGKRAVDNLAQFKPHIKAHEMDSEVTAFEESILFYADAYHKHGPGSRQASPAGTPVAGPGTPIDSGATT
;
A
#
# COMPACT_ATOMS: atom_id res chain seq x y z
N ASP A 1 -17.32 1.95 4.04
CA ASP A 1 -17.02 2.98 3.03
C ASP A 1 -15.74 3.66 3.46
N GLY A 2 -14.60 3.06 3.08
CA GLY A 2 -13.25 3.39 3.55
C GLY A 2 -12.46 4.26 2.58
N THR A 3 -13.06 4.61 1.45
CA THR A 3 -12.45 5.27 0.28
C THR A 3 -11.74 6.59 0.59
N LEU A 4 -12.21 7.35 1.58
CA LEU A 4 -11.56 8.61 1.98
C LEU A 4 -10.38 8.39 2.95
N THR A 5 -10.48 7.41 3.84
CA THR A 5 -9.42 7.07 4.80
C THR A 5 -8.27 6.34 4.10
N ASP A 6 -8.59 5.49 3.12
CA ASP A 6 -7.62 4.74 2.32
C ASP A 6 -6.76 5.70 1.45
N SER A 7 -7.36 6.78 0.95
CA SER A 7 -6.65 7.81 0.18
C SER A 7 -5.78 8.73 1.04
N ILE A 8 -6.21 9.09 2.25
CA ILE A 8 -5.37 9.88 3.17
C ILE A 8 -4.17 9.06 3.64
N SER A 9 -4.38 7.82 4.06
CA SER A 9 -3.29 6.94 4.53
C SER A 9 -2.25 6.68 3.45
N ALA A 10 -2.68 6.54 2.19
CA ALA A 10 -1.78 6.39 1.05
C ALA A 10 -0.94 7.65 0.78
N VAL A 11 -1.53 8.84 0.91
CA VAL A 11 -0.82 10.11 0.79
C VAL A 11 0.21 10.29 1.91
N GLU A 12 -0.15 9.96 3.16
CA GLU A 12 0.78 9.99 4.29
C GLU A 12 1.94 9.00 4.11
N ALA A 13 1.66 7.79 3.60
CA ALA A 13 2.70 6.81 3.29
C ALA A 13 3.66 7.28 2.18
N ALA A 14 3.14 7.92 1.12
CA ALA A 14 3.95 8.50 0.06
C ALA A 14 4.87 9.60 0.59
N TRP A 15 4.35 10.52 1.41
CA TRP A 15 5.17 11.53 2.07
C TRP A 15 6.16 10.95 3.07
N GLY A 16 5.79 9.90 3.78
CA GLY A 16 6.69 9.18 4.69
C GLY A 16 7.89 8.57 3.96
N LYS A 17 7.69 8.07 2.74
CA LYS A 17 8.79 7.62 1.87
C LYS A 17 9.70 8.80 1.48
N VAL A 18 9.12 9.91 1.00
CA VAL A 18 9.90 11.11 0.63
C VAL A 18 10.72 11.63 1.82
N ALA A 19 10.14 11.63 3.03
CA ALA A 19 10.83 12.03 4.24
C ALA A 19 12.05 11.14 4.54
N GLN A 20 11.92 9.82 4.40
CA GLN A 20 13.05 8.89 4.54
C GLN A 20 14.14 9.15 3.49
N ASP A 21 13.74 9.39 2.23
CA ASP A 21 14.68 9.64 1.13
C ASP A 21 15.52 10.92 1.35
N ILE A 22 14.96 11.93 2.01
CA ILE A 22 15.66 13.18 2.35
C ILE A 22 16.24 13.20 3.77
N GLY A 23 16.12 12.10 4.52
CA GLY A 23 16.62 11.97 5.90
C GLY A 23 15.91 12.86 6.92
N GLN A 24 14.63 13.20 6.68
CA GLN A 24 13.81 14.03 7.55
C GLN A 24 12.75 13.19 8.28
N ASP A 25 12.24 13.70 9.40
CA ASP A 25 11.18 13.03 10.17
C ASP A 25 9.87 12.94 9.34
N PRO A 26 9.33 11.74 9.09
CA PRO A 26 8.05 11.56 8.41
C PRO A 26 6.91 12.36 9.02
N ALA A 27 6.80 12.41 10.35
CA ALA A 27 5.70 13.12 11.01
C ALA A 27 5.75 14.62 10.72
N TYR A 28 6.94 15.21 10.69
CA TYR A 28 7.16 16.60 10.32
C TYR A 28 6.80 16.87 8.86
N VAL A 29 7.28 16.03 7.93
CA VAL A 29 7.02 16.23 6.48
C VAL A 29 5.54 16.07 6.17
N ILE A 30 4.85 15.07 6.74
CA ILE A 30 3.41 14.87 6.57
C ILE A 30 2.65 16.11 7.08
N ALA A 31 2.93 16.58 8.30
CA ALA A 31 2.26 17.75 8.85
C ALA A 31 2.49 19.03 8.01
N ALA A 32 3.69 19.21 7.46
CA ALA A 32 4.06 20.38 6.68
C ALA A 32 3.45 20.42 5.27
N THR A 33 3.02 19.27 4.75
CA THR A 33 2.52 19.10 3.38
C THR A 33 1.00 19.11 3.28
N HIS A 34 0.28 18.92 4.40
CA HIS A 34 -1.17 18.94 4.47
C HIS A 34 -1.77 20.20 3.81
N GLY A 35 -2.72 19.99 2.88
CA GLY A 35 -3.49 21.06 2.23
C GLY A 35 -2.72 21.90 1.19
N LYS A 36 -1.48 21.55 0.87
CA LYS A 36 -0.69 22.20 -0.19
C LYS A 36 -0.54 21.30 -1.40
N ARG A 37 -0.21 21.89 -2.56
CA ARG A 37 0.04 21.11 -3.78
C ARG A 37 1.35 20.33 -3.65
N ALA A 38 1.38 19.12 -4.23
CA ALA A 38 2.57 18.28 -4.25
C ALA A 38 3.79 18.99 -4.87
N VAL A 39 3.59 19.74 -5.96
CA VAL A 39 4.65 20.51 -6.63
C VAL A 39 5.33 21.54 -5.70
N ASP A 40 4.55 22.30 -4.95
CA ASP A 40 5.07 23.34 -4.06
C ASP A 40 5.86 22.70 -2.90
N ASN A 41 5.35 21.58 -2.38
CA ASN A 41 6.00 20.82 -1.33
C ASN A 41 7.29 20.14 -1.83
N LEU A 42 7.28 19.50 -3.01
CA LEU A 42 8.46 18.87 -3.59
C LEU A 42 9.55 19.91 -3.87
N ALA A 43 9.20 21.09 -4.38
CA ALA A 43 10.14 22.19 -4.53
C ALA A 43 10.74 22.64 -3.18
N GLN A 44 9.95 22.64 -2.11
CA GLN A 44 10.40 23.00 -0.76
C GLN A 44 11.33 21.95 -0.15
N PHE A 45 10.98 20.66 -0.23
CA PHE A 45 11.71 19.57 0.42
C PHE A 45 12.86 19.01 -0.41
N LYS A 46 12.78 19.11 -1.73
CA LYS A 46 13.79 18.66 -2.68
C LYS A 46 14.22 19.82 -3.60
N PRO A 47 14.86 20.88 -3.05
CA PRO A 47 15.25 22.06 -3.83
C PRO A 47 16.31 21.79 -4.92
N HIS A 48 16.88 20.59 -4.92
CA HIS A 48 17.83 20.12 -5.94
C HIS A 48 17.15 19.62 -7.23
N ILE A 49 15.83 19.41 -7.22
CA ILE A 49 15.06 19.08 -8.43
C ILE A 49 15.09 20.28 -9.36
N LYS A 50 15.49 20.08 -10.62
CA LYS A 50 15.46 21.16 -11.61
C LYS A 50 14.03 21.41 -12.09
N ALA A 51 13.74 22.62 -12.53
CA ALA A 51 12.40 23.00 -13.00
C ALA A 51 11.84 22.07 -14.11
N HIS A 52 12.68 21.57 -15.02
CA HIS A 52 12.25 20.65 -16.08
C HIS A 52 12.10 19.19 -15.61
N GLU A 53 12.61 18.85 -14.43
CA GLU A 53 12.47 17.53 -13.80
C GLU A 53 11.25 17.50 -12.86
N MET A 54 10.75 18.66 -12.44
CA MET A 54 9.66 18.80 -11.46
C MET A 54 8.37 18.09 -11.87
N ASP A 55 7.95 18.22 -13.13
CA ASP A 55 6.72 17.55 -13.62
C ASP A 55 6.85 16.03 -13.55
N SER A 56 8.04 15.49 -13.84
CA SER A 56 8.33 14.05 -13.72
C SER A 56 8.31 13.60 -12.27
N GLU A 57 8.85 14.41 -11.35
CA GLU A 57 8.88 14.10 -9.92
C GLU A 57 7.48 14.15 -9.30
N VAL A 58 6.65 15.11 -9.70
CA VAL A 58 5.23 15.16 -9.30
C VAL A 58 4.49 13.92 -9.79
N THR A 59 4.71 13.52 -11.05
CA THR A 59 4.10 12.30 -11.61
C THR A 59 4.52 11.05 -10.82
N ALA A 60 5.82 10.89 -10.56
CA ALA A 60 6.34 9.76 -9.78
C ALA A 60 5.79 9.75 -8.34
N PHE A 61 5.59 10.92 -7.74
CA PHE A 61 4.96 11.05 -6.44
C PHE A 61 3.49 10.62 -6.46
N GLU A 62 2.70 11.06 -7.46
CA GLU A 62 1.30 10.65 -7.63
C GLU A 62 1.16 9.15 -7.88
N GLU A 63 2.05 8.57 -8.70
CA GLU A 63 2.12 7.11 -8.90
C GLU A 63 2.42 6.36 -7.60
N SER A 64 3.28 6.91 -6.74
CA SER A 64 3.55 6.31 -5.43
C SER A 64 2.31 6.29 -4.53
N ILE A 65 1.48 7.34 -4.57
CA ILE A 65 0.21 7.39 -3.82
C ILE A 65 -0.71 6.28 -4.31
N LEU A 66 -0.84 6.08 -5.63
CA LEU A 66 -1.65 5.00 -6.18
C LEU A 66 -1.14 3.62 -5.77
N PHE A 67 0.19 3.43 -5.76
CA PHE A 67 0.82 2.20 -5.29
C PHE A 67 0.46 1.90 -3.82
N TYR A 68 0.57 2.90 -2.94
CA TYR A 68 0.21 2.72 -1.53
C TYR A 68 -1.29 2.47 -1.37
N ALA A 69 -2.15 3.19 -2.08
CA ALA A 69 -3.59 2.97 -2.03
C ALA A 69 -3.97 1.53 -2.44
N ASP A 70 -3.39 1.00 -3.51
CA ASP A 70 -3.61 -0.39 -3.94
C ASP A 70 -3.09 -1.41 -2.90
N ALA A 71 -1.90 -1.15 -2.32
CA ALA A 71 -1.37 -1.98 -1.24
C ALA A 71 -2.30 -1.99 -0.01
N TYR A 72 -2.88 -0.85 0.36
CA TYR A 72 -3.87 -0.76 1.43
C TYR A 72 -5.17 -1.50 1.10
N HIS A 73 -5.66 -1.43 -0.14
CA HIS A 73 -6.82 -2.23 -0.54
C HIS A 73 -6.55 -3.75 -0.47
N LYS A 74 -5.32 -4.18 -0.79
CA LYS A 74 -4.91 -5.60 -0.79
C LYS A 74 -4.55 -6.14 0.60
N HIS A 75 -3.98 -5.32 1.48
CA HIS A 75 -3.39 -5.75 2.76
C HIS A 75 -3.91 -5.00 4.00
N GLY A 76 -4.83 -4.05 3.83
CA GLY A 76 -5.35 -3.20 4.91
C GLY A 76 -6.46 -3.86 5.76
N PRO A 77 -6.87 -3.23 6.88
CA PRO A 77 -7.89 -3.76 7.77
C PRO A 77 -9.23 -3.93 7.04
N GLY A 78 -9.68 -5.18 6.88
CA GLY A 78 -10.88 -5.51 6.09
C GLY A 78 -10.58 -6.04 4.69
N SER A 79 -9.31 -6.19 4.29
CA SER A 79 -8.90 -6.95 3.11
C SER A 79 -9.33 -8.40 3.29
N ARG A 80 -10.54 -8.73 2.83
CA ARG A 80 -10.93 -10.11 2.64
C ARG A 80 -10.00 -10.66 1.56
N GLN A 81 -8.96 -11.38 1.97
CA GLN A 81 -8.28 -12.30 1.08
C GLN A 81 -9.38 -13.12 0.42
N ALA A 82 -9.57 -12.94 -0.88
CA ALA A 82 -10.39 -13.86 -1.64
C ALA A 82 -9.69 -15.22 -1.51
N SER A 83 -10.16 -16.04 -0.57
CA SER A 83 -9.74 -17.43 -0.47
C SER A 83 -9.98 -18.01 -1.86
N PRO A 84 -8.98 -18.62 -2.53
CA PRO A 84 -9.28 -19.38 -3.72
C PRO A 84 -10.20 -20.50 -3.27
N ALA A 85 -11.47 -20.43 -3.66
CA ALA A 85 -12.42 -21.51 -3.54
C ALA A 85 -12.01 -22.63 -4.51
N GLY A 86 -10.91 -23.31 -4.18
CA GLY A 86 -10.39 -24.46 -4.92
C GLY A 86 -10.97 -25.74 -4.34
N THR A 87 -12.10 -26.17 -4.90
CA THR A 87 -12.57 -27.55 -5.11
C THR A 87 -12.40 -28.60 -3.98
N PRO A 88 -13.48 -29.28 -3.54
CA PRO A 88 -13.36 -30.44 -2.67
C PRO A 88 -12.67 -31.59 -3.43
N VAL A 89 -11.42 -31.88 -3.10
CA VAL A 89 -10.78 -33.13 -3.54
C VAL A 89 -11.35 -34.26 -2.70
N ALA A 90 -12.05 -35.18 -3.39
CA ALA A 90 -12.53 -36.42 -2.81
C ALA A 90 -11.37 -37.38 -2.51
N GLY A 91 -11.46 -38.09 -1.39
CA GLY A 91 -10.59 -39.22 -1.02
C GLY A 91 -9.75 -38.94 0.22
N PRO A 92 -9.79 -39.85 1.22
CA PRO A 92 -8.99 -41.04 1.06
C PRO A 92 -9.79 -42.33 1.29
N GLY A 93 -9.61 -43.29 0.39
CA GLY A 93 -10.01 -44.67 0.62
C GLY A 93 -9.21 -45.24 1.79
N THR A 94 -9.91 -45.64 2.85
CA THR A 94 -9.41 -46.57 3.86
C THR A 94 -9.80 -47.99 3.44
N PRO A 95 -8.84 -48.88 3.12
CA PRO A 95 -9.11 -50.30 3.16
C PRO A 95 -9.17 -50.73 4.63
N ILE A 96 -10.35 -51.13 5.09
CA ILE A 96 -10.50 -51.87 6.34
C ILE A 96 -10.31 -53.35 6.00
N ASP A 97 -9.14 -53.88 6.33
CA ASP A 97 -8.83 -55.30 6.31
C ASP A 97 -8.82 -55.86 7.74
N SER A 98 -9.47 -57.02 7.86
CA SER A 98 -9.32 -58.09 8.86
C SER A 98 -9.83 -57.92 10.30
N GLY A 99 -10.68 -58.88 10.73
CA GLY A 99 -10.53 -59.53 12.04
C GLY A 99 -11.79 -59.86 12.87
N ALA A 100 -12.43 -60.99 12.55
CA ALA A 100 -12.95 -62.06 13.41
C ALA A 100 -13.55 -61.87 14.84
N THR A 101 -14.42 -62.85 15.17
CA THR A 101 -14.86 -63.36 16.50
C THR A 101 -16.14 -62.72 17.07
N THR A 102 -17.16 -63.43 17.57
CA THR A 102 -17.42 -64.87 17.88
C THR A 102 -18.91 -65.14 17.65
#